data_AF-A0A485BT77-F1
#
_entry.id   AF-A0A485BT77-F1
#
_cell.length_a   1.000
_cell.length_b   1.000
_cell.length_c   1.000
_cell.angle_alpha   90.00
_cell.angle_beta   90.00
_cell.angle_gamma   90.00
#
_symmetry.space_group_name_H-M   'P 1'
#
loop_
_entity.id
_entity.type
_entity.pdbx_description
1 polymer ?
#
loop_
_entity_poly.entity_id
_entity_poly.type
_entity_poly.pdbx_seq_one_letter_code
_entity_poly.pdbx_strand_id
1 'polypeptide(L)'
;MPKRIKNSRWSGYDPRYIYSLVVRRYFVEMKTKTEIAEELEISRFKAARLIDEAIKEEYVKFLFPKQQLLDEEIALNLCGKYGLQKAIVLSVSESWSNQEELNEKLGGITASYLNNNLAEGMKVGIAWDAFYPAQ
;
A
#
# COMPACT_ATOMS: atom_id res chain seq x y z
N MET A 1 20.57 25.20 40.13
CA MET A 1 20.70 25.95 38.86
C MET A 1 19.38 25.85 38.10
N PRO A 2 18.69 26.95 37.77
CA PRO A 2 17.45 26.84 37.00
C PRO A 2 17.77 26.45 35.56
N LYS A 3 17.13 25.40 35.05
CA LYS A 3 17.25 24.94 33.65
C LYS A 3 16.79 26.08 32.74
N ARG A 4 17.72 26.65 31.98
CA ARG A 4 17.46 27.65 30.95
C ARG A 4 16.54 27.03 29.91
N ILE A 5 15.26 27.39 29.90
CA ILE A 5 14.30 26.98 28.87
C ILE A 5 14.74 27.72 27.60
N LYS A 6 15.53 27.05 26.74
CA LYS A 6 15.87 27.56 25.43
C LYS A 6 14.56 27.64 24.64
N ASN A 7 14.07 28.86 24.41
CA ASN A 7 13.01 29.09 23.43
C ASN A 7 13.49 28.48 22.11
N SER A 8 12.83 27.40 21.71
CA SER A 8 13.14 26.70 20.47
C SER A 8 12.96 27.69 19.33
N ARG A 9 13.97 27.82 18.48
CA ARG A 9 13.99 28.66 17.27
C ARG A 9 12.75 28.45 16.37
N TRP A 10 12.02 27.35 16.58
CA TRP A 10 10.86 26.89 15.84
C TRP A 10 9.51 27.26 16.47
N SER A 11 9.49 28.00 17.58
CA SER A 11 8.25 28.35 18.33
C SER A 11 7.28 29.27 17.57
N GLY A 12 7.69 29.87 16.45
CA GLY A 12 6.87 30.76 15.62
C GLY A 12 6.57 30.23 14.21
N TYR A 13 6.97 28.99 13.90
CA TYR A 13 6.66 28.38 12.60
C TYR A 13 5.27 27.73 12.63
N ASP A 14 4.57 27.79 11.50
CA ASP A 14 3.36 26.99 11.28
C ASP A 14 3.71 25.51 11.52
N PRO A 15 2.99 24.80 12.43
CA PRO A 15 3.17 23.37 12.68
C PRO A 15 3.22 22.51 11.41
N ARG A 16 2.55 22.95 10.33
CA ARG A 16 2.56 22.25 9.04
C ARG A 16 3.96 22.21 8.41
N TYR A 17 4.72 23.29 8.53
CA TYR A 17 6.06 23.39 7.96
C TYR A 17 7.05 22.43 8.65
N ILE A 18 6.99 22.36 9.99
CA ILE A 18 7.92 21.49 10.72
C ILE A 18 7.67 20.02 10.40
N TYR A 19 6.41 19.61 10.21
CA TYR A 19 6.04 18.26 9.80
C TYR A 19 6.58 17.91 8.41
N SER A 20 6.33 18.74 7.40
CA SER A 20 6.90 18.53 6.05
C SER A 20 8.43 18.45 6.06
N LEU A 21 9.09 19.27 6.87
CA LEU A 21 10.54 19.30 6.96
C LEU A 21 11.10 18.00 7.56
N VAL A 22 10.61 17.58 8.74
CA VAL A 22 11.17 16.40 9.42
C VAL A 22 10.93 15.12 8.63
N VAL A 23 9.77 14.97 7.98
CA VAL A 23 9.48 13.76 7.19
C VAL A 23 10.28 13.73 5.89
N ARG A 24 10.53 14.87 5.24
CA ARG A 24 11.41 14.94 4.08
C ARG A 24 12.85 14.57 4.45
N ARG A 25 13.37 15.12 5.56
CA ARG A 25 14.71 14.76 6.05
C ARG A 25 14.82 13.26 6.36
N TYR A 26 13.78 12.69 6.98
CA TYR A 26 13.81 11.29 7.42
C TYR A 26 13.61 10.30 6.26
N PHE A 27 12.56 10.47 5.45
CA PHE A 27 12.18 9.47 4.44
C PHE A 27 12.81 9.69 3.06
N VAL A 28 13.16 10.93 2.70
CA VAL A 28 13.76 11.23 1.38
C VAL A 28 15.27 11.34 1.48
N GLU A 29 15.75 12.07 2.49
CA GLU A 29 17.19 12.31 2.65
C GLU A 29 17.87 11.27 3.55
N MET A 30 17.11 10.30 4.06
CA MET A 30 17.60 9.19 4.89
C MET A 30 18.39 9.63 6.13
N LYS A 31 18.11 10.84 6.64
CA LYS A 31 18.74 11.33 7.87
C LYS A 31 18.19 10.60 9.08
N THR A 32 19.08 10.29 10.01
CA THR A 32 18.72 9.74 11.30
C THR A 32 17.98 10.76 12.15
N LYS A 33 17.19 10.28 13.12
CA LYS A 33 16.51 11.12 14.13
C LYS A 33 17.50 11.98 14.94
N THR A 34 18.77 11.58 15.02
CA THR A 34 19.83 12.32 15.70
C THR A 34 20.33 13.47 14.83
N GLU A 35 20.63 13.23 13.55
CA GLU A 35 21.05 14.28 12.61
C GLU A 35 19.97 15.35 12.44
N ILE A 36 18.70 14.94 12.32
CA ILE A 36 17.56 15.87 12.28
C ILE A 36 17.47 16.68 13.58
N ALA A 37 17.74 16.06 14.72
CA ALA A 37 17.69 16.75 16.01
C ALA A 37 18.82 17.78 16.16
N GLU A 38 20.02 17.45 15.69
CA GLU A 38 21.16 18.36 15.66
C GLU A 38 20.90 19.56 14.74
N GLU A 39 20.41 19.32 13.52
CA GLU A 39 20.06 20.37 12.54
C GLU A 39 18.98 21.33 13.02
N LEU A 40 18.00 20.80 13.75
CA LEU A 40 16.89 21.57 14.27
C LEU A 40 17.15 22.07 15.70
N GLU A 41 18.32 21.82 16.29
CA GLU A 41 18.63 22.17 17.68
C GLU A 41 17.54 21.69 18.69
N ILE A 42 16.96 20.52 18.44
CA ILE A 42 15.96 19.87 19.30
C ILE A 42 16.52 18.57 19.89
N SER A 43 15.79 17.95 20.81
CA SER A 43 16.16 16.61 21.26
C SER A 43 15.84 15.55 20.21
N ARG A 44 16.60 14.45 20.18
CA ARG A 44 16.29 13.25 19.38
C ARG A 44 14.88 12.74 19.61
N PHE A 45 14.40 12.79 20.85
CA PHE A 45 13.02 12.41 21.21
C PHE A 45 11.98 13.34 20.60
N LYS A 46 12.24 14.65 20.56
CA LYS A 46 11.37 15.63 19.88
C LYS A 46 11.35 15.39 18.37
N ALA A 47 12.49 15.12 17.74
CA ALA A 47 12.56 14.80 16.32
C ALA A 47 11.75 13.53 15.99
N ALA A 48 11.89 12.47 16.79
CA ALA A 48 11.09 11.25 16.65
C ALA A 48 9.58 11.55 16.75
N ARG A 49 9.17 12.29 17.78
CA ARG A 49 7.78 12.67 17.99
C ARG A 49 7.20 13.49 16.84
N LEU A 50 7.97 14.44 16.29
CA LEU A 50 7.52 15.25 15.15
C LEU A 50 7.33 14.40 13.88
N ILE A 51 8.17 13.38 13.66
CA ILE A 51 8.00 12.44 12.55
C ILE A 51 6.72 11.62 12.75
N ASP A 52 6.50 11.08 13.95
CA ASP A 52 5.32 10.27 14.27
C ASP A 52 4.02 11.08 14.15
N GLU A 53 4.02 12.33 14.65
CA GLU A 53 2.90 13.26 14.49
C GLU A 53 2.65 13.60 13.02
N ALA A 54 3.69 13.86 12.23
CA ALA A 54 3.55 14.14 10.80
C ALA A 54 2.97 12.95 10.02
N ILE A 55 3.33 11.71 10.36
CA ILE A 55 2.73 10.50 9.77
C ILE A 55 1.25 10.42 10.15
N LYS A 56 0.93 10.66 11.43
CA LYS A 56 -0.45 10.63 11.93
C LYS A 56 -1.35 11.68 11.27
N GLU A 57 -0.81 12.87 11.00
CA GLU A 57 -1.49 13.97 10.33
C GLU A 57 -1.42 13.89 8.79
N GLU A 58 -1.08 12.71 8.23
CA GLU A 58 -1.08 12.41 6.80
C GLU A 58 -0.11 13.25 5.93
N TYR A 59 0.96 13.79 6.50
CA TYR A 59 2.04 14.46 5.73
C TYR A 59 2.88 13.49 4.91
N VAL A 60 2.73 12.18 5.15
CA VAL A 60 3.38 11.10 4.41
C VAL A 60 2.33 10.06 4.07
N LYS A 61 2.31 9.64 2.80
CA LYS A 61 1.52 8.49 2.35
C LYS A 61 2.48 7.41 1.88
N PHE A 62 2.41 6.24 2.51
CA PHE A 62 3.16 5.08 2.07
C PHE A 62 2.34 4.31 1.06
N LEU A 63 2.82 4.26 -0.18
CA LEU A 63 2.27 3.38 -1.20
C LEU A 63 3.10 2.11 -1.25
N PHE A 64 2.49 0.99 -0.87
CA PHE A 64 3.07 -0.33 -1.05
C PHE A 64 2.38 -0.98 -2.23
N PRO A 65 2.95 -0.90 -3.45
CA PRO A 65 2.35 -1.58 -4.59
C PRO A 65 2.29 -3.08 -4.30
N LYS A 66 1.11 -3.69 -4.49
CA LYS A 66 0.96 -5.15 -4.38
C LYS A 66 1.83 -5.79 -5.45
N GLN A 67 2.91 -6.46 -5.03
CA GLN A 67 3.80 -7.20 -5.93
C GLN A 67 3.18 -8.53 -6.39
N GLN A 68 2.10 -8.96 -5.75
CA GLN A 68 1.38 -10.17 -6.10
C GLN A 68 0.35 -9.88 -7.19
N LEU A 69 0.41 -10.71 -8.23
CA LEU A 69 -0.56 -10.71 -9.32
C LEU A 69 -2.00 -10.97 -8.81
N LEU A 70 -2.14 -11.74 -7.73
CA LEU A 70 -3.42 -12.10 -7.14
C LEU A 70 -3.66 -11.38 -5.81
N ASP A 71 -4.90 -10.95 -5.58
CA ASP A 71 -5.35 -10.28 -4.35
C ASP A 71 -6.07 -11.27 -3.43
N GLU A 72 -5.31 -11.90 -2.53
CA GLU A 72 -5.85 -12.89 -1.59
C GLU A 72 -6.83 -12.28 -0.60
N GLU A 73 -6.61 -11.04 -0.18
CA GLU A 73 -7.48 -10.35 0.79
C GLU A 73 -8.86 -10.11 0.20
N ILE A 74 -8.94 -9.58 -1.03
CA ILE A 74 -10.22 -9.40 -1.72
C ILE A 74 -10.88 -10.76 -1.96
N ALA A 75 -10.12 -11.78 -2.36
CA ALA A 75 -10.66 -13.12 -2.57
C ALA A 75 -11.30 -13.70 -1.31
N LEU A 76 -10.63 -13.60 -0.15
CA LEU A 76 -11.17 -14.04 1.13
C LEU A 76 -12.43 -13.26 1.53
N ASN A 77 -12.43 -11.95 1.32
CA ASN A 77 -13.59 -11.10 1.60
C ASN A 77 -14.79 -11.46 0.71
N LEU A 78 -14.57 -11.78 -0.57
CA LEU A 78 -15.62 -12.25 -1.48
C LEU A 78 -16.19 -13.59 -1.02
N CYS A 79 -15.33 -14.54 -0.64
CA CYS A 79 -15.78 -15.82 -0.09
C CYS A 79 -16.64 -15.63 1.17
N GLY A 80 -16.18 -14.81 2.12
CA GLY A 80 -16.91 -14.56 3.36
C GLY A 80 -18.25 -13.85 3.14
N LYS A 81 -18.31 -12.88 2.23
CA LYS A 81 -19.50 -12.07 1.96
C LYS A 81 -20.56 -12.83 1.16
N TYR A 82 -20.15 -13.63 0.18
CA TYR A 82 -21.06 -14.28 -0.77
C TYR A 82 -21.17 -15.80 -0.58
N GLY A 83 -20.47 -16.39 0.39
CA GLY A 83 -20.48 -17.83 0.64
C GLY A 83 -19.82 -18.65 -0.47
N LEU A 84 -18.87 -18.06 -1.21
CA LEU A 84 -18.16 -18.76 -2.28
C LEU A 84 -17.17 -19.76 -1.69
N GLN A 85 -17.05 -20.94 -2.32
CA GLN A 85 -16.05 -21.94 -1.95
C GLN A 85 -14.62 -21.47 -2.27
N LYS A 86 -14.47 -20.71 -3.36
CA LYS A 86 -13.20 -20.14 -3.80
C LYS A 86 -13.44 -18.87 -4.61
N ALA A 87 -12.57 -17.90 -4.41
CA ALA A 87 -12.41 -16.74 -5.29
C ALA A 87 -10.93 -16.62 -5.66
N ILE A 88 -10.67 -16.12 -6.87
CA ILE A 88 -9.34 -15.72 -7.34
C ILE A 88 -9.52 -14.32 -7.91
N VAL A 89 -8.76 -13.37 -7.37
CA VAL A 89 -8.86 -11.96 -7.76
C VAL A 89 -7.55 -11.55 -8.38
N LEU A 90 -7.59 -11.09 -9.62
CA LEU A 90 -6.44 -10.55 -10.33
C LEU A 90 -6.33 -9.06 -10.01
N SER A 91 -5.21 -8.63 -9.45
CA SER A 91 -4.91 -7.20 -9.24
C SER A 91 -4.61 -6.57 -10.59
N VAL A 92 -5.54 -5.76 -11.10
CA VAL A 92 -5.33 -5.04 -12.37
C VAL A 92 -4.36 -3.89 -12.11
N SER A 93 -3.22 -3.90 -12.80
CA SER A 93 -2.32 -2.75 -12.84
C SER A 93 -2.90 -1.66 -13.73
N GLU A 94 -2.79 -0.39 -13.34
CA GLU A 94 -3.12 0.77 -14.19
C GLU A 94 -2.37 0.76 -15.52
N SER A 95 -1.26 0.01 -15.60
CA SER A 95 -0.46 -0.15 -16.82
C SER A 95 -1.05 -1.15 -17.84
N TRP A 96 -2.10 -1.91 -17.50
CA TRP A 96 -2.75 -2.81 -18.46
C TRP A 96 -3.78 -2.01 -19.25
N SER A 97 -3.35 -1.54 -20.42
CA SER A 97 -4.11 -0.61 -21.24
C SER A 97 -5.09 -1.28 -22.21
N ASN A 98 -5.08 -2.62 -22.36
CA ASN A 98 -5.96 -3.31 -23.29
C ASN A 98 -6.65 -4.57 -22.72
N GLN A 99 -7.83 -4.87 -23.25
CA GLN A 99 -8.67 -5.99 -22.82
C GLN A 99 -8.07 -7.37 -23.14
N GLU A 100 -7.29 -7.45 -24.23
CA GLU A 100 -6.66 -8.71 -24.66
C GLU A 100 -5.64 -9.20 -23.65
N GLU A 101 -4.79 -8.32 -23.11
CA GLU A 101 -3.81 -8.67 -22.08
C GLU A 101 -4.48 -9.14 -20.79
N LEU A 102 -5.62 -8.53 -20.42
CA LEU A 102 -6.41 -8.97 -19.26
C LEU A 102 -6.99 -10.37 -19.48
N ASN A 103 -7.59 -10.62 -20.65
CA ASN A 103 -8.18 -11.90 -20.99
C ASN A 103 -7.13 -13.02 -21.04
N GLU A 104 -5.94 -12.74 -21.57
CA GLU A 104 -4.83 -13.70 -21.60
C GLU A 104 -4.41 -14.11 -20.18
N LYS A 105 -4.25 -13.13 -19.27
CA LYS A 105 -3.90 -13.40 -17.86
C LYS A 105 -4.99 -14.17 -17.13
N LEU A 106 -6.25 -13.76 -17.28
CA LEU A 106 -7.39 -14.46 -16.69
C LEU A 106 -7.49 -15.89 -17.23
N GLY A 107 -7.26 -16.10 -18.53
CA GLY A 107 -7.20 -17.41 -19.16
C GLY A 107 -6.12 -18.29 -18.55
N GLY A 108 -4.89 -17.78 -18.43
CA GLY A 108 -3.77 -18.51 -17.82
C GLY A 108 -4.01 -18.89 -16.35
N ILE A 109 -4.57 -17.97 -15.56
CA ILE A 109 -4.93 -18.22 -14.15
C ILE A 109 -6.04 -19.28 -14.07
N THR A 110 -7.07 -19.17 -14.90
CA THR A 110 -8.19 -20.11 -14.95
C THR A 110 -7.72 -21.50 -15.36
N ALA A 111 -6.87 -21.59 -16.39
CA ALA A 111 -6.28 -22.86 -16.82
C ALA A 111 -5.46 -23.52 -15.71
N SER A 112 -4.65 -22.74 -15.00
CA SER A 112 -3.87 -23.22 -13.86
C SER A 112 -4.76 -23.73 -12.73
N TYR A 113 -5.84 -23.01 -12.43
CA TYR A 113 -6.82 -23.42 -11.42
C TYR A 113 -7.50 -24.72 -11.81
N LEU A 114 -8.02 -24.82 -13.04
CA LEU A 114 -8.68 -26.03 -13.53
C LEU A 114 -7.72 -27.22 -13.53
N ASN A 115 -6.49 -27.04 -13.99
CA ASN A 115 -5.48 -28.11 -14.01
C ASN A 115 -5.19 -28.69 -12.60
N ASN A 116 -5.25 -27.85 -11.56
CA ASN A 116 -4.98 -28.27 -10.19
C ASN A 116 -6.21 -28.85 -9.47
N ASN A 117 -7.43 -28.65 -10.00
CA ASN A 117 -8.67 -29.04 -9.33
C ASN A 117 -9.47 -30.11 -10.09
N LEU A 118 -9.17 -30.32 -11.37
CA LEU A 118 -9.76 -31.40 -12.15
C LEU A 118 -9.01 -32.70 -11.92
N ALA A 119 -9.76 -33.78 -11.79
CA ALA A 119 -9.28 -35.14 -11.65
C ALA A 119 -9.82 -36.02 -12.79
N GLU A 120 -9.18 -37.16 -13.01
CA GLU A 120 -9.63 -38.13 -13.99
C GLU A 120 -11.08 -38.56 -13.72
N GLY A 121 -11.89 -38.63 -14.77
CA GLY A 121 -13.31 -38.97 -14.68
C GLY A 121 -14.25 -37.80 -14.32
N MET A 122 -13.74 -36.61 -14.04
CA MET A 122 -14.59 -35.42 -13.85
C MET A 122 -15.20 -34.96 -15.19
N LYS A 123 -16.47 -34.54 -15.14
CA LYS A 123 -17.18 -33.95 -16.27
C LYS A 123 -17.16 -32.43 -16.13
N VAL A 124 -16.75 -31.73 -17.20
CA VAL A 124 -16.68 -30.27 -17.23
C VAL A 124 -17.80 -29.74 -18.10
N GLY A 125 -18.66 -28.88 -17.53
CA GLY A 125 -19.62 -28.09 -18.29
C GLY A 125 -18.99 -26.79 -18.73
N ILE A 126 -19.04 -26.49 -20.02
CA ILE A 126 -18.51 -25.25 -20.59
C ILE A 126 -19.68 -24.46 -21.16
N ALA A 127 -19.87 -23.24 -20.66
CA ALA A 127 -20.75 -22.26 -21.28
C ALA A 127 -19.94 -21.41 -22.27
N TRP A 128 -20.61 -20.90 -23.31
CA TRP A 128 -20.00 -20.03 -24.30
C TRP A 128 -20.60 -18.63 -24.16
N ASP A 129 -19.73 -17.66 -23.90
CA ASP A 129 -19.96 -16.22 -24.07
C ASP A 129 -18.59 -15.54 -24.07
N ALA A 130 -18.48 -14.36 -24.68
CA ALA A 130 -17.27 -13.56 -24.57
C ALA A 130 -17.34 -12.72 -23.30
N PHE A 131 -16.22 -12.61 -22.57
CA PHE A 131 -16.15 -11.75 -21.40
C PHE A 131 -16.17 -10.28 -21.86
N TYR A 132 -17.34 -9.64 -21.77
CA TYR A 132 -17.50 -8.21 -22.01
C TYR A 132 -17.43 -7.44 -20.69
N PRO A 133 -16.67 -6.34 -20.61
CA PRO A 133 -16.61 -5.53 -19.40
C PRO A 133 -17.97 -4.88 -19.10
N ALA A 134 -18.28 -4.72 -17.81
CA ALA A 134 -19.35 -3.83 -17.39
C ALA A 134 -18.95 -2.38 -17.72
N GLN A 135 -19.86 -1.63 -18.35
CA GLN A 135 -19.69 -0.21 -18.70
C GLN A 135 -19.62 0.68 -17.47
#